data_AF-A0A9Q0LXG5-F1
#
_entry.id   AF-A0A9Q0LXG5-F1
#
_cell.length_a   1.000
_cell.length_b   1.000
_cell.length_c   1.000
_cell.angle_alpha   90.00
_cell.angle_beta   90.00
_cell.angle_gamma   90.00
#
_symmetry.space_group_name_H-M   'P 1'
#
loop_
_entity.id
_entity.type
_entity.pdbx_description
1 polymer ?
#
loop_
_entity_poly.entity_id
_entity_poly.type
_entity_poly.pdbx_seq_one_letter_code
_entity_poly.pdbx_strand_id
1 'polypeptide(L)'
;MQKQLISKINFPSRYFSSLLHSSILSPLKFDKNDNENREKEVNKGYQFGISKQIESTKPTQKTQELAQSVIEGKRYSLSKAITLTESERIDHQIQASHLLSIILNKRNEKILNRKKISSNQHFSSSVNRSDLMFNSNSFRVGITGPPGAGKSTFIEALGVHLCNLGFRVAVLPVDPSSKLSGGSILGDRTRMEELSRQPNAYIRPAPSNNIVGGVSLHTFDAIHLCESAGYEIILVETVGVGQSEVAVGDLTDFFLLLLPPGGGDQLQGIKKGVVELVDLVVINKCDGDLVSAAKRIQRDYQNALHLLRPKSLNWIPEVLLCSSFDENSVAKVWETAMKFRSNLIKSGEFESKRKDQRKIELWTQINQLIIQNLKERKNVRNLLRNLDNLVSDGILSTREASFKILDSFFEDVKKN
;
A
#
# COMPACT_ATOMS: atom_id res chain seq x y z
N MET A 1 -2.16 -18.80 35.37
CA MET A 1 -3.30 -18.60 34.45
C MET A 1 -3.04 -17.48 33.41
N GLN A 2 -1.80 -17.34 32.89
CA GLN A 2 -1.43 -16.37 31.84
C GLN A 2 -0.64 -17.01 30.67
N LYS A 3 -0.37 -18.33 30.71
CA LYS A 3 0.29 -19.08 29.62
C LYS A 3 -0.69 -19.59 28.53
N GLN A 4 -2.00 -19.35 28.68
CA GLN A 4 -3.03 -19.83 27.76
C GLN A 4 -3.58 -18.78 26.78
N LEU A 5 -3.07 -17.54 26.79
CA LEU A 5 -3.55 -16.49 25.86
C LEU A 5 -2.71 -16.32 24.59
N ILE A 6 -1.49 -16.86 24.53
CA ILE A 6 -0.58 -16.67 23.39
C ILE A 6 -0.81 -17.71 22.27
N SER A 7 -1.50 -18.82 22.55
CA SER A 7 -1.79 -19.88 21.58
C SER A 7 -3.03 -19.66 20.70
N LYS A 8 -3.70 -18.49 20.78
CA LYS A 8 -4.92 -18.18 19.99
C LYS A 8 -4.76 -17.10 18.93
N ILE A 9 -3.53 -16.64 18.65
CA ILE A 9 -3.28 -15.69 17.57
C ILE A 9 -2.74 -16.47 16.37
N ASN A 10 -3.63 -16.86 15.45
CA ASN A 10 -3.23 -17.34 14.13
C ASN A 10 -2.62 -16.17 13.36
N PHE A 11 -1.29 -16.19 13.18
CA PHE A 11 -0.57 -15.25 12.34
C PHE A 11 -0.61 -15.72 10.87
N PRO A 12 -0.87 -14.84 9.89
CA PRO A 12 -0.75 -15.18 8.48
C PRO A 12 0.70 -15.58 8.13
N SER A 13 0.88 -16.80 7.64
CA SER A 13 2.16 -17.50 7.51
C SER A 13 3.09 -17.04 6.37
N ARG A 14 2.82 -15.92 5.70
CA ARG A 14 3.55 -15.58 4.46
C ARG A 14 4.77 -14.66 4.61
N TYR A 15 5.05 -14.13 5.80
CA TYR A 15 6.20 -13.24 6.05
C TYR A 15 7.20 -13.73 7.11
N PHE A 16 6.98 -14.90 7.70
CA PHE A 16 7.79 -15.40 8.83
C PHE A 16 8.27 -16.84 8.62
N SER A 17 9.04 -17.09 7.55
CA SER A 17 9.80 -18.34 7.43
C SER A 17 11.31 -18.18 7.66
N SER A 18 11.81 -17.03 8.13
CA SER A 18 13.25 -16.86 8.38
C SER A 18 13.67 -16.22 9.71
N LEU A 19 12.75 -15.86 10.63
CA LEU A 19 13.12 -15.01 11.79
C LEU A 19 12.60 -15.45 13.17
N LEU A 20 12.25 -16.71 13.40
CA LEU A 20 11.92 -17.19 14.75
C LEU A 20 12.68 -18.46 15.12
N HIS A 21 13.95 -18.29 15.48
CA HIS A 21 14.60 -19.13 16.49
C HIS A 21 15.58 -18.28 17.31
N SER A 22 15.06 -17.62 18.34
CA SER A 22 15.71 -17.54 19.66
C SER A 22 14.81 -16.82 20.64
N SER A 23 14.68 -17.43 21.81
CA SER A 23 13.85 -17.04 22.93
C SER A 23 14.48 -15.92 23.75
N ILE A 24 14.04 -14.66 23.57
CA ILE A 24 14.27 -13.59 24.55
C ILE A 24 13.03 -12.67 24.60
N LEU A 25 12.12 -12.96 25.53
CA LEU A 25 11.16 -11.99 26.06
C LEU A 25 11.13 -12.18 27.58
N SER A 26 11.89 -11.36 28.29
CA SER A 26 11.64 -11.06 29.70
C SER A 26 10.97 -9.67 29.79
N PRO A 27 9.98 -9.47 30.67
CA PRO A 27 9.28 -8.20 30.76
C PRO A 27 10.14 -7.16 31.49
N LEU A 28 10.44 -6.04 30.82
CA LEU A 28 11.02 -4.84 31.42
C LEU A 28 10.07 -4.28 32.48
N LYS A 29 10.50 -4.27 33.74
CA LYS A 29 9.87 -3.49 34.81
C LYS A 29 10.31 -2.03 34.66
N PHE A 30 9.35 -1.11 34.59
CA PHE A 30 9.60 0.33 34.70
C PHE A 30 9.68 0.71 36.17
N ASP A 31 10.80 1.31 36.58
CA ASP A 31 10.93 1.96 37.87
C ASP A 31 10.50 3.43 37.73
N LYS A 32 9.64 3.88 38.65
CA LYS A 32 9.16 5.26 38.73
C LYS A 32 9.94 5.94 39.83
N ASN A 33 10.96 6.70 39.44
CA ASN A 33 11.44 7.94 40.09
C ASN A 33 12.81 8.25 39.47
N ASP A 34 12.88 9.31 38.65
CA ASP A 34 13.88 10.36 38.84
C ASP A 34 13.80 11.46 37.75
N ASN A 35 13.32 12.60 38.25
CA ASN A 35 13.85 13.96 38.04
C ASN A 35 13.53 14.75 36.76
N GLU A 36 12.46 15.53 36.95
CA GLU A 36 11.94 16.77 36.32
C GLU A 36 12.93 17.93 36.03
N ASN A 37 14.24 17.71 35.88
CA ASN A 37 15.17 18.82 35.58
C ASN A 37 16.08 18.63 34.36
N ARG A 38 15.71 17.76 33.41
CA ARG A 38 16.42 17.58 32.13
C ARG A 38 15.67 18.12 30.91
N GLU A 39 14.69 19.00 31.10
CA GLU A 39 13.76 19.39 30.03
C GLU A 39 14.16 20.59 29.16
N LYS A 40 15.35 21.22 29.33
CA LYS A 40 15.63 22.47 28.62
C LYS A 40 16.71 22.52 27.54
N GLU A 41 17.52 21.48 27.30
CA GLU A 41 18.53 21.56 26.21
C GLU A 41 18.79 20.28 25.37
N VAL A 42 17.93 19.26 25.41
CA VAL A 42 18.21 17.99 24.70
C VAL A 42 17.13 17.69 23.64
N ASN A 43 17.10 18.43 22.53
CA ASN A 43 16.09 18.19 21.46
C ASN A 43 16.57 18.53 20.04
N LYS A 44 17.79 18.14 19.66
CA LYS A 44 18.24 18.27 18.26
C LYS A 44 18.74 16.97 17.59
N GLY A 45 18.47 15.79 18.15
CA GLY A 45 18.94 14.55 17.51
C GLY A 45 18.32 13.24 17.93
N TYR A 46 17.20 13.23 18.66
CA TYR A 46 16.62 11.98 19.17
C TYR A 46 15.29 11.66 18.50
N GLN A 47 15.21 10.47 17.89
CA GLN A 47 13.98 9.86 17.36
C GLN A 47 13.23 9.02 18.42
N PHE A 48 13.76 8.90 19.64
CA PHE A 48 12.98 8.43 20.79
C PHE A 48 12.07 9.56 21.29
N GLY A 49 10.77 9.29 21.41
CA GLY A 49 9.81 10.24 21.97
C GLY A 49 8.92 10.98 20.97
N ILE A 50 8.93 10.62 19.67
CA ILE A 50 7.94 11.14 18.70
C ILE A 50 6.51 10.88 19.20
N SER A 51 6.25 9.72 19.80
CA SER A 51 4.96 9.43 20.45
C SER A 51 4.63 10.44 21.56
N LYS A 52 5.58 10.73 22.45
CA LYS A 52 5.42 11.77 23.50
C LYS A 52 5.22 13.16 22.90
N GLN A 53 5.89 13.49 21.80
CA GLN A 53 5.70 14.76 21.09
C GLN A 53 4.32 14.83 20.43
N ILE A 54 3.85 13.76 19.81
CA ILE A 54 2.48 13.66 19.28
C ILE A 54 1.46 13.81 20.41
N GLU A 55 1.65 13.14 21.54
CA GLU A 55 0.75 13.21 22.70
C GLU A 55 0.75 14.60 23.36
N SER A 56 1.91 15.25 23.47
CA SER A 56 2.06 16.57 24.09
C SER A 56 1.68 17.74 23.17
N THR A 57 1.68 17.54 21.85
CA THR A 57 1.29 18.57 20.88
C THR A 57 -0.17 18.38 20.45
N LYS A 58 -1.00 19.40 20.64
CA LYS A 58 -2.36 19.37 20.09
C LYS A 58 -2.32 19.61 18.57
N PRO A 59 -3.27 19.03 17.80
CA PRO A 59 -3.40 19.35 16.39
C PRO A 59 -3.58 20.86 16.20
N THR A 60 -2.74 21.47 15.38
CA THR A 60 -2.88 22.90 15.07
C THR A 60 -4.19 23.16 14.32
N GLN A 61 -4.72 24.38 14.41
CA GLN A 61 -5.90 24.79 13.63
C GLN A 61 -5.71 24.54 12.13
N LYS A 62 -4.52 24.83 11.58
CA LYS A 62 -4.17 24.54 10.18
C LYS A 62 -4.30 23.06 9.83
N THR A 63 -3.91 22.15 10.75
CA THR A 63 -4.05 20.70 10.55
C THR A 63 -5.52 20.29 10.54
N GLN A 64 -6.33 20.84 11.43
CA GLN A 64 -7.77 20.56 11.50
C GLN A 64 -8.51 21.07 10.25
N GLU A 65 -8.19 22.28 9.78
CA GLU A 65 -8.73 22.86 8.55
C GLU A 65 -8.33 22.05 7.32
N LEU A 66 -7.08 21.57 7.25
CA LEU A 66 -6.62 20.68 6.20
C LEU A 66 -7.40 19.37 6.23
N ALA A 67 -7.54 18.73 7.40
CA ALA A 67 -8.30 17.49 7.56
C ALA A 67 -9.76 17.65 7.10
N GLN A 68 -10.40 18.72 7.52
CA GLN A 68 -11.78 19.03 7.14
C GLN A 68 -11.91 19.24 5.62
N SER A 69 -11.00 20.00 5.03
CA SER A 69 -10.98 20.24 3.58
C SER A 69 -10.73 18.97 2.76
N VAL A 70 -9.90 18.04 3.27
CA VAL A 70 -9.73 16.71 2.66
C VAL A 70 -11.04 15.94 2.70
N ILE A 71 -11.73 15.91 3.84
CA ILE A 71 -13.01 15.20 4.02
C ILE A 71 -14.14 15.78 3.15
N GLU A 72 -14.11 17.08 2.89
CA GLU A 72 -14.99 17.76 1.93
C GLU A 72 -14.68 17.41 0.47
N GLY A 73 -13.61 16.64 0.22
CA GLY A 73 -13.24 16.17 -1.11
C GLY A 73 -12.44 17.18 -1.93
N LYS A 74 -11.88 18.25 -1.31
CA LYS A 74 -11.10 19.26 -2.03
C LYS A 74 -9.78 18.68 -2.53
N ARG A 75 -9.61 18.59 -3.85
CA ARG A 75 -8.45 17.98 -4.53
C ARG A 75 -7.10 18.59 -4.12
N TYR A 76 -7.04 19.92 -4.03
CA TYR A 76 -5.81 20.62 -3.63
C TYR A 76 -5.40 20.25 -2.20
N SER A 77 -6.36 20.21 -1.27
CA SER A 77 -6.13 19.80 0.11
C SER A 77 -5.73 18.33 0.22
N LEU A 78 -6.32 17.44 -0.58
CA LEU A 78 -5.91 16.04 -0.68
C LEU A 78 -4.46 15.92 -1.14
N SER A 79 -4.07 16.61 -2.21
CA SER A 79 -2.68 16.60 -2.69
C SER A 79 -1.72 17.13 -1.62
N LYS A 80 -2.06 18.23 -0.94
CA LYS A 80 -1.25 18.79 0.16
C LYS A 80 -1.12 17.84 1.34
N ALA A 81 -2.20 17.13 1.69
CA ALA A 81 -2.20 16.12 2.75
C ALA A 81 -1.28 14.94 2.40
N ILE A 82 -1.33 14.46 1.16
CA ILE A 82 -0.45 13.39 0.68
C ILE A 82 1.01 13.83 0.73
N THR A 83 1.33 15.03 0.25
CA THR A 83 2.70 15.58 0.33
C THR A 83 3.17 15.72 1.79
N LEU A 84 2.27 16.07 2.72
CA LEU A 84 2.60 16.14 4.14
C LEU A 84 2.97 14.74 4.69
N THR A 85 2.21 13.70 4.35
CA THR A 85 2.49 12.32 4.77
C THR A 85 3.77 11.73 4.14
N GLU A 86 4.22 12.28 3.02
CA GLU A 86 5.46 11.89 2.33
C GLU A 86 6.71 12.58 2.89
N SER A 87 6.54 13.58 3.77
CA SER A 87 7.66 14.38 4.27
C SER A 87 8.50 13.63 5.31
N GLU A 88 9.82 13.65 5.14
CA GLU A 88 10.78 13.13 6.12
C GLU A 88 11.05 14.09 7.29
N ARG A 89 10.59 15.36 7.19
CA ARG A 89 10.74 16.33 8.27
C ARG A 89 9.91 15.97 9.49
N ILE A 90 10.52 16.07 10.68
CA ILE A 90 9.90 15.64 11.94
C ILE A 90 8.63 16.42 12.31
N ASP A 91 8.63 17.73 12.08
CA ASP A 91 7.49 18.61 12.31
C ASP A 91 6.31 18.23 11.41
N HIS A 92 6.59 17.90 10.16
CA HIS A 92 5.59 17.41 9.22
C HIS A 92 5.09 16.01 9.58
N GLN A 93 5.94 15.10 10.05
CA GLN A 93 5.54 13.76 10.48
C GLN A 93 4.57 13.79 11.67
N ILE A 94 4.84 14.64 12.66
CA ILE A 94 3.91 14.87 13.78
C ILE A 94 2.59 15.44 13.26
N GLN A 95 2.66 16.43 12.36
CA GLN A 95 1.46 17.02 11.75
C GLN A 95 0.66 16.01 10.94
N ALA A 96 1.32 15.13 10.19
CA ALA A 96 0.73 14.06 9.39
C ALA A 96 0.04 13.02 10.28
N SER A 97 0.66 12.63 11.39
CA SER A 97 0.05 11.72 12.37
C SER A 97 -1.24 12.28 12.95
N HIS A 98 -1.26 13.56 13.32
CA HIS A 98 -2.47 14.25 13.77
C HIS A 98 -3.55 14.32 12.68
N LEU A 99 -3.15 14.66 11.45
CA LEU A 99 -4.05 14.72 10.30
C LEU A 99 -4.72 13.36 10.04
N LEU A 100 -3.94 12.28 9.96
CA LEU A 100 -4.43 10.92 9.74
C LEU A 100 -5.35 10.48 10.88
N SER A 101 -5.00 10.78 12.13
CA SER A 101 -5.83 10.44 13.29
C SER A 101 -7.21 11.11 13.23
N ILE A 102 -7.27 12.41 12.91
CA ILE A 102 -8.54 13.14 12.73
C ILE A 102 -9.38 12.50 11.63
N ILE A 103 -8.75 12.20 10.50
CA ILE A 103 -9.42 11.65 9.31
C ILE A 103 -9.96 10.24 9.58
N LEU A 104 -9.15 9.36 10.17
CA LEU A 104 -9.55 7.99 10.50
C LEU A 104 -10.68 7.95 11.54
N ASN A 105 -10.63 8.81 12.55
CA ASN A 105 -11.70 8.91 13.55
C ASN A 105 -13.03 9.34 12.91
N LYS A 106 -13.04 10.42 12.11
CA LYS A 106 -14.24 10.87 11.39
C LYS A 106 -14.78 9.81 10.42
N ARG A 107 -13.90 9.06 9.76
CA ARG A 107 -14.31 7.94 8.91
C ARG A 107 -14.99 6.84 9.72
N ASN A 108 -14.38 6.44 10.85
CA ASN A 108 -14.95 5.40 11.72
C ASN A 108 -16.32 5.82 12.27
N GLU A 109 -16.48 7.07 12.72
CA GLU A 109 -17.76 7.63 13.14
C GLU A 109 -18.84 7.52 12.05
N LYS A 110 -18.51 7.89 10.80
CA LYS A 110 -19.43 7.73 9.66
C LYS A 110 -19.83 6.26 9.44
N ILE A 111 -18.88 5.33 9.54
CA ILE A 111 -19.15 3.89 9.37
C ILE A 111 -20.06 3.38 10.49
N LEU A 112 -19.77 3.73 11.75
CA LEU A 112 -20.60 3.32 12.90
C LEU A 112 -22.03 3.86 12.80
N ASN A 113 -22.19 5.13 12.42
CA ASN A 113 -23.51 5.74 12.27
C ASN A 113 -24.34 5.06 11.16
N ARG A 114 -23.72 4.66 10.05
CA ARG A 114 -24.42 3.93 8.98
C ARG A 114 -24.85 2.53 9.40
N LYS A 115 -24.01 1.79 10.14
CA LYS A 115 -24.36 0.46 10.66
C LYS A 115 -25.57 0.49 11.59
N LYS A 116 -25.76 1.57 12.34
CA LYS A 116 -26.96 1.79 13.17
C LYS A 116 -28.23 2.03 12.34
N ILE A 117 -28.10 2.63 11.15
CA ILE A 117 -29.24 2.93 10.26
C ILE A 117 -29.64 1.68 9.46
N SER A 118 -28.67 0.83 9.06
CA SER A 118 -28.90 -0.33 8.21
C SER A 118 -29.56 -1.53 8.88
N SER A 119 -29.67 -1.58 10.22
CA SER A 119 -30.37 -2.66 10.92
C SER A 119 -31.89 -2.70 10.67
N ASN A 120 -32.43 -1.75 9.88
CA ASN A 120 -33.88 -1.58 9.63
C ASN A 120 -34.35 -1.73 8.17
N GLN A 121 -33.53 -2.19 7.20
CA GLN A 121 -33.99 -2.35 5.81
C GLN A 121 -33.52 -3.65 5.13
N HIS A 122 -34.47 -4.33 4.46
CA HIS A 122 -34.26 -5.55 3.66
C HIS A 122 -33.64 -5.21 2.28
N PHE A 123 -32.68 -6.05 1.85
CA PHE A 123 -31.85 -5.85 0.65
C PHE A 123 -32.52 -6.39 -0.63
N SER A 124 -32.43 -5.64 -1.73
CA SER A 124 -32.84 -6.05 -3.09
C SER A 124 -31.64 -6.48 -3.93
N SER A 125 -31.83 -7.39 -4.89
CA SER A 125 -30.82 -8.23 -5.55
C SER A 125 -30.27 -7.71 -6.90
N SER A 126 -30.18 -6.40 -7.10
CA SER A 126 -29.57 -5.81 -8.32
C SER A 126 -28.28 -5.07 -7.99
N VAL A 127 -27.16 -5.46 -8.61
CA VAL A 127 -25.84 -4.83 -8.43
C VAL A 127 -25.87 -3.41 -8.99
N ASN A 128 -26.28 -2.46 -8.15
CA ASN A 128 -26.32 -1.03 -8.44
C ASN A 128 -25.19 -0.32 -7.67
N ARG A 129 -24.87 0.93 -8.05
CA ARG A 129 -23.98 1.85 -7.30
C ARG A 129 -24.25 1.85 -5.78
N SER A 130 -25.51 1.59 -5.42
CA SER A 130 -25.97 1.43 -4.05
C SER A 130 -25.20 0.36 -3.27
N ASP A 131 -24.82 -0.78 -3.86
CA ASP A 131 -24.06 -1.86 -3.19
C ASP A 131 -22.64 -1.45 -2.82
N LEU A 132 -22.04 -0.57 -3.63
CA LEU A 132 -20.77 0.08 -3.30
C LEU A 132 -20.92 1.02 -2.10
N MET A 133 -22.01 1.80 -2.11
CA MET A 133 -22.29 2.80 -1.08
C MET A 133 -22.77 2.20 0.25
N PHE A 134 -23.48 1.07 0.23
CA PHE A 134 -24.07 0.42 1.40
C PHE A 134 -23.01 -0.12 2.37
N ASN A 135 -21.87 -0.58 1.87
CA ASN A 135 -20.79 -1.14 2.71
C ASN A 135 -19.65 -0.16 3.02
N SER A 136 -19.74 1.12 2.62
CA SER A 136 -18.81 2.21 3.00
C SER A 136 -17.30 1.94 2.82
N ASN A 137 -16.96 0.94 2.02
CA ASN A 137 -15.60 0.59 1.71
C ASN A 137 -15.38 0.92 0.24
N SER A 138 -14.37 1.76 -0.01
CA SER A 138 -13.80 1.90 -1.34
C SER A 138 -13.42 0.52 -1.89
N PHE A 139 -13.16 0.41 -3.19
CA PHE A 139 -12.53 -0.77 -3.76
C PHE A 139 -11.12 -0.42 -4.24
N ARG A 140 -10.13 -1.11 -3.67
CA ARG A 140 -8.71 -0.89 -3.94
C ARG A 140 -8.27 -1.94 -4.97
N VAL A 141 -7.89 -1.49 -6.15
CA VAL A 141 -7.49 -2.34 -7.28
C VAL A 141 -6.02 -2.10 -7.58
N GLY A 142 -5.20 -3.11 -7.34
CA GLY A 142 -3.78 -3.11 -7.70
C GLY A 142 -3.63 -3.55 -9.14
N ILE A 143 -2.87 -2.81 -9.95
CA ILE A 143 -2.67 -3.10 -11.37
C ILE A 143 -1.16 -3.20 -11.61
N THR A 144 -0.75 -4.36 -12.10
CA THR A 144 0.65 -4.63 -12.45
C THR A 144 0.76 -5.24 -13.84
N GLY A 145 1.98 -5.29 -14.37
CA GLY A 145 2.27 -5.83 -15.68
C GLY A 145 3.62 -5.33 -16.20
N PRO A 146 4.27 -6.08 -17.11
CA PRO A 146 5.56 -5.70 -17.66
C PRO A 146 5.50 -4.35 -18.40
N PRO A 147 6.64 -3.67 -18.60
CA PRO A 147 6.72 -2.54 -19.53
C PRO A 147 6.13 -2.91 -20.90
N GLY A 148 5.37 -1.99 -21.50
CA GLY A 148 4.73 -2.23 -22.80
C GLY A 148 3.41 -3.02 -22.76
N ALA A 149 2.97 -3.54 -21.60
CA ALA A 149 1.66 -4.22 -21.46
C ALA A 149 0.44 -3.30 -21.70
N GLY A 150 0.64 -1.99 -21.77
CA GLY A 150 -0.43 -1.01 -21.95
C GLY A 150 -1.12 -0.59 -20.65
N LYS A 151 -0.41 -0.63 -19.51
CA LYS A 151 -0.98 -0.31 -18.18
C LYS A 151 -1.62 1.08 -18.12
N SER A 152 -0.89 2.13 -18.47
CA SER A 152 -1.41 3.50 -18.37
C SER A 152 -2.62 3.71 -19.30
N THR A 153 -2.59 3.18 -20.53
CA THR A 153 -3.73 3.20 -21.45
C THR A 153 -4.94 2.44 -20.90
N PHE A 154 -4.72 1.27 -20.30
CA PHE A 154 -5.78 0.49 -19.66
C PHE A 154 -6.37 1.21 -18.44
N ILE A 155 -5.52 1.81 -17.59
CA ILE A 155 -5.95 2.58 -16.40
C ILE A 155 -6.74 3.81 -16.80
N GLU A 156 -6.34 4.52 -17.86
CA GLU A 156 -7.10 5.63 -18.42
C GLU A 156 -8.49 5.17 -18.88
N ALA A 157 -8.56 4.16 -19.74
CA ALA A 157 -9.82 3.64 -20.26
C ALA A 157 -10.75 3.16 -19.14
N LEU A 158 -10.22 2.36 -18.20
CA LEU A 158 -10.97 1.91 -17.03
C LEU A 158 -11.42 3.08 -16.15
N GLY A 159 -10.54 4.04 -15.88
CA GLY A 159 -10.83 5.20 -15.05
C GLY A 159 -11.93 6.09 -15.66
N VAL A 160 -11.89 6.32 -16.98
CA VAL A 160 -12.92 7.08 -17.71
C VAL A 160 -14.24 6.34 -17.66
N HIS A 161 -14.25 5.04 -17.97
CA HIS A 161 -15.44 4.19 -17.87
C HIS A 161 -16.08 4.27 -16.46
N LEU A 162 -15.26 4.14 -15.40
CA LEU A 162 -15.73 4.26 -14.01
C LEU A 162 -16.27 5.65 -13.68
N CYS A 163 -15.65 6.72 -14.18
CA CYS A 163 -16.13 8.08 -14.01
C CYS A 163 -17.48 8.29 -14.72
N ASN A 164 -17.68 7.68 -15.90
CA ASN A 164 -18.94 7.70 -16.65
C ASN A 164 -20.07 6.95 -15.90
N LEU A 165 -19.73 5.88 -15.18
CA LEU A 165 -20.63 5.23 -14.22
C LEU A 165 -20.90 6.08 -12.95
N GLY A 166 -20.27 7.25 -12.85
CA GLY A 166 -20.44 8.22 -11.77
C GLY A 166 -19.56 8.00 -10.55
N PHE A 167 -18.63 7.03 -10.58
CA PHE A 167 -17.71 6.79 -9.47
C PHE A 167 -16.65 7.88 -9.37
N ARG A 168 -16.22 8.16 -8.14
CA ARG A 168 -15.00 8.94 -7.90
C ARG A 168 -13.79 8.01 -7.87
N VAL A 169 -12.83 8.25 -8.77
CA VAL A 169 -11.68 7.36 -9.00
C VAL A 169 -10.38 8.07 -8.60
N ALA A 170 -9.54 7.42 -7.80
CA ALA A 170 -8.18 7.89 -7.52
C ALA A 170 -7.16 6.93 -8.14
N VAL A 171 -6.12 7.46 -8.78
CA VAL A 171 -5.00 6.69 -9.34
C VAL A 171 -3.72 7.03 -8.58
N LEU A 172 -3.09 6.02 -7.99
CA LEU A 172 -1.91 6.12 -7.16
C LEU A 172 -0.76 5.28 -7.74
N PRO A 173 0.23 5.89 -8.41
CA PRO A 173 1.41 5.16 -8.88
C PRO A 173 2.33 4.80 -7.70
N VAL A 174 2.99 3.64 -7.80
CA VAL A 174 3.91 3.08 -6.82
C VAL A 174 5.20 2.66 -7.54
N ASP A 175 6.27 3.45 -7.37
CA ASP A 175 7.60 3.16 -7.93
C ASP A 175 8.66 2.99 -6.82
N PRO A 176 9.13 1.76 -6.52
CA PRO A 176 10.18 1.51 -5.52
C PRO A 176 11.56 2.07 -5.91
N SER A 177 11.76 2.46 -7.17
CA SER A 177 13.04 2.89 -7.75
C SER A 177 13.28 4.40 -7.73
N SER A 178 12.37 5.19 -7.13
CA SER A 178 12.48 6.66 -7.01
C SER A 178 13.77 7.17 -6.35
N LYS A 179 14.58 6.27 -5.76
CA LYS A 179 15.94 6.54 -5.27
C LYS A 179 16.94 7.05 -6.32
N LEU A 180 16.74 6.74 -7.61
CA LEU A 180 17.72 7.06 -8.67
C LEU A 180 17.28 8.19 -9.61
N SER A 181 15.99 8.45 -9.75
CA SER A 181 15.46 9.33 -10.81
C SER A 181 15.01 10.71 -10.34
N GLY A 182 15.02 11.00 -9.03
CA GLY A 182 14.57 12.30 -8.50
C GLY A 182 13.09 12.59 -8.69
N GLY A 183 12.28 11.56 -8.99
CA GLY A 183 10.86 11.71 -9.29
C GLY A 183 10.58 12.28 -10.67
N SER A 184 9.48 11.84 -11.29
CA SER A 184 9.05 12.37 -12.59
C SER A 184 8.08 13.53 -12.39
N ILE A 185 8.53 14.76 -12.64
CA ILE A 185 7.71 15.98 -12.49
C ILE A 185 6.56 16.02 -13.51
N LEU A 186 6.69 15.36 -14.66
CA LEU A 186 5.74 15.48 -15.79
C LEU A 186 5.25 14.14 -16.37
N GLY A 187 5.86 13.01 -16.01
CA GLY A 187 5.75 11.77 -16.80
C GLY A 187 4.44 10.98 -16.69
N ASP A 188 3.65 11.20 -15.64
CA ASP A 188 2.40 10.44 -15.44
C ASP A 188 1.14 11.21 -15.87
N ARG A 189 1.15 12.55 -15.84
CA ARG A 189 0.00 13.36 -16.31
C ARG A 189 -0.15 13.37 -17.82
N THR A 190 0.94 13.22 -18.57
CA THR A 190 0.90 13.16 -20.04
C THR A 190 0.48 11.78 -20.57
N ARG A 191 0.40 10.75 -19.71
CA ARG A 191 0.02 9.38 -20.10
C ARG A 191 -1.46 9.05 -19.89
N MET A 192 -2.21 9.92 -19.20
CA MET A 192 -3.63 9.75 -18.87
C MET A 192 -4.38 11.08 -19.06
N GLU A 193 -4.34 11.61 -20.27
CA GLU A 193 -4.93 12.91 -20.61
C GLU A 193 -6.44 12.98 -20.39
N GLU A 194 -7.21 12.00 -20.86
CA GLU A 194 -8.66 12.00 -20.77
C GLU A 194 -9.12 11.87 -19.33
N LEU A 195 -8.52 10.92 -18.59
CA LEU A 195 -8.85 10.71 -17.19
C LEU A 195 -8.50 11.94 -16.35
N SER A 196 -7.39 12.64 -16.65
CA SER A 196 -7.00 13.85 -15.90
C SER A 196 -8.03 14.99 -16.01
N ARG A 197 -8.81 15.02 -17.09
CA ARG A 197 -9.88 16.01 -17.33
C ARG A 197 -11.18 15.66 -16.60
N GLN A 198 -11.33 14.43 -16.11
CA GLN A 198 -12.56 13.99 -15.43
C GLN A 198 -12.75 14.68 -14.08
N PRO A 199 -13.93 15.30 -13.80
CA PRO A 199 -14.22 15.97 -12.52
C PRO A 199 -14.37 14.98 -11.34
N ASN A 200 -14.50 13.68 -11.62
CA ASN A 200 -14.55 12.63 -10.62
C ASN A 200 -13.21 11.90 -10.41
N ALA A 201 -12.18 12.21 -11.19
CA ALA A 201 -10.87 11.54 -11.10
C ALA A 201 -9.82 12.37 -10.34
N TYR A 202 -8.95 11.68 -9.60
CA TYR A 202 -7.73 12.25 -9.03
C TYR A 202 -6.54 11.38 -9.37
N ILE A 203 -5.52 11.95 -10.00
CA ILE A 203 -4.29 11.26 -10.31
C ILE A 203 -3.20 11.86 -9.43
N ARG A 204 -2.62 11.05 -8.54
CA ARG A 204 -1.47 11.47 -7.72
C ARG A 204 -0.27 11.69 -8.66
N PRO A 205 0.33 12.89 -8.67
CA PRO A 205 1.60 13.09 -9.36
C PRO A 205 2.68 12.18 -8.73
N ALA A 206 3.62 11.68 -9.54
CA ALA A 206 4.75 10.94 -9.01
C ALA A 206 5.50 11.79 -7.96
N PRO A 207 5.91 11.20 -6.82
CA PRO A 207 6.62 11.93 -5.78
C PRO A 207 7.94 12.45 -6.33
N SER A 208 8.26 13.73 -6.06
CA SER A 208 9.41 14.46 -6.63
C SER A 208 10.72 14.30 -5.85
N ASN A 209 10.78 13.42 -4.85
CA ASN A 209 11.88 13.41 -3.88
C ASN A 209 12.54 12.03 -3.76
N ASN A 210 13.86 12.03 -3.53
CA ASN A 210 14.69 10.90 -3.13
C ASN A 210 14.25 10.40 -1.73
N ILE A 211 13.04 9.86 -1.61
CA ILE A 211 12.51 9.33 -0.35
C ILE A 211 13.28 8.05 -0.03
N VAL A 212 14.06 8.07 1.06
CA VAL A 212 14.90 6.95 1.47
C VAL A 212 14.05 6.00 2.32
N GLY A 213 13.21 5.20 1.66
CA GLY A 213 12.52 4.08 2.29
C GLY A 213 11.03 3.97 1.95
N GLY A 214 10.58 2.73 1.74
CA GLY A 214 9.18 2.31 1.83
C GLY A 214 8.18 3.06 0.94
N VAL A 215 8.23 2.84 -0.37
CA VAL A 215 7.19 3.33 -1.31
C VAL A 215 5.79 2.80 -0.95
N SER A 216 5.71 1.69 -0.21
CA SER A 216 4.48 1.18 0.38
C SER A 216 3.91 2.08 1.49
N LEU A 217 4.75 2.68 2.35
CA LEU A 217 4.33 3.40 3.56
C LEU A 217 3.42 4.59 3.21
N HIS A 218 3.93 5.49 2.37
CA HIS A 218 3.18 6.68 1.97
C HIS A 218 1.99 6.34 1.08
N THR A 219 2.06 5.22 0.35
CA THR A 219 0.93 4.77 -0.49
C THR A 219 -0.23 4.31 0.39
N PHE A 220 0.03 3.61 1.48
CA PHE A 220 -1.02 3.23 2.43
C PHE A 220 -1.75 4.46 2.99
N ASP A 221 -1.01 5.48 3.43
CA ASP A 221 -1.61 6.73 3.93
C ASP A 221 -2.37 7.48 2.82
N ALA A 222 -1.81 7.55 1.62
CA ALA A 222 -2.48 8.15 0.47
C ALA A 222 -3.80 7.46 0.12
N ILE A 223 -3.87 6.13 0.21
CA ILE A 223 -5.12 5.37 0.06
C ILE A 223 -6.15 5.86 1.09
N HIS A 224 -5.78 5.93 2.38
CA HIS A 224 -6.70 6.35 3.45
C HIS A 224 -7.17 7.80 3.28
N LEU A 225 -6.29 8.69 2.84
CA LEU A 225 -6.63 10.08 2.52
C LEU A 225 -7.62 10.17 1.35
N CYS A 226 -7.40 9.40 0.27
CA CYS A 226 -8.32 9.36 -0.88
C CYS A 226 -9.68 8.79 -0.49
N GLU A 227 -9.72 7.69 0.25
CA GLU A 227 -10.96 7.11 0.74
C GLU A 227 -11.75 8.12 1.60
N SER A 228 -11.05 8.87 2.44
CA SER A 228 -11.68 9.87 3.32
C SER A 228 -12.12 11.13 2.59
N ALA A 229 -11.48 11.43 1.46
CA ALA A 229 -11.92 12.47 0.52
C ALA A 229 -13.11 12.03 -0.35
N GLY A 230 -13.60 10.80 -0.18
CA GLY A 230 -14.79 10.28 -0.84
C GLY A 230 -14.53 9.63 -2.19
N TYR A 231 -13.29 9.22 -2.48
CA TYR A 231 -13.00 8.38 -3.65
C TYR A 231 -13.45 6.95 -3.37
N GLU A 232 -14.24 6.40 -4.30
CA GLU A 232 -14.89 5.10 -4.18
C GLU A 232 -14.03 3.99 -4.77
N ILE A 233 -13.28 4.29 -5.82
CA ILE A 233 -12.35 3.36 -6.47
C ILE A 233 -10.93 3.90 -6.35
N ILE A 234 -10.01 3.09 -5.84
CA ILE A 234 -8.59 3.44 -5.71
C ILE A 234 -7.79 2.48 -6.59
N LEU A 235 -7.28 2.97 -7.72
CA LEU A 235 -6.40 2.23 -8.62
C LEU A 235 -4.95 2.46 -8.17
N VAL A 236 -4.22 1.39 -7.87
CA VAL A 236 -2.83 1.43 -7.42
C VAL A 236 -1.97 0.78 -8.49
N GLU A 237 -1.18 1.57 -9.21
CA GLU A 237 -0.35 1.09 -10.33
C GLU A 237 1.07 0.79 -9.84
N THR A 238 1.64 -0.35 -10.25
CA THR A 238 3.09 -0.56 -10.16
C THR A 238 3.80 0.13 -11.34
N VAL A 239 4.76 0.99 -11.04
CA VAL A 239 5.60 1.64 -12.04
C VAL A 239 6.99 0.99 -12.03
N GLY A 240 7.53 0.73 -13.22
CA GLY A 240 8.92 0.28 -13.40
C GLY A 240 9.19 -1.22 -13.28
N VAL A 241 10.47 -1.56 -13.13
CA VAL A 241 11.00 -2.91 -12.87
C VAL A 241 11.42 -3.01 -11.41
N GLY A 242 10.78 -3.87 -10.61
CA GLY A 242 10.99 -3.89 -9.16
C GLY A 242 10.33 -5.08 -8.46
N GLN A 243 10.36 -5.08 -7.13
CA GLN A 243 9.59 -6.00 -6.26
C GLN A 243 8.40 -5.24 -5.61
N SER A 244 7.78 -4.31 -6.34
CA SER A 244 6.63 -3.53 -5.85
C SER A 244 5.31 -4.27 -5.97
N GLU A 245 5.27 -5.36 -6.73
CA GLU A 245 4.04 -6.13 -6.99
C GLU A 245 3.48 -6.75 -5.71
N VAL A 246 4.36 -7.30 -4.86
CA VAL A 246 3.95 -7.87 -3.58
C VAL A 246 3.38 -6.79 -2.65
N ALA A 247 4.08 -5.65 -2.56
CA ALA A 247 3.62 -4.53 -1.76
C ALA A 247 2.27 -3.99 -2.24
N VAL A 248 2.07 -3.81 -3.55
CA VAL A 248 0.77 -3.37 -4.09
C VAL A 248 -0.32 -4.42 -3.82
N GLY A 249 -0.01 -5.71 -3.97
CA GLY A 249 -0.95 -6.79 -3.64
C GLY A 249 -1.39 -6.81 -2.16
N ASP A 250 -0.50 -6.41 -1.25
CA ASP A 250 -0.79 -6.26 0.17
C ASP A 250 -1.51 -4.95 0.52
N LEU A 251 -1.54 -3.97 -0.39
CA LEU A 251 -2.28 -2.71 -0.20
C LEU A 251 -3.70 -2.76 -0.79
N THR A 252 -4.00 -3.69 -1.70
CA THR A 252 -5.23 -3.70 -2.50
C THR A 252 -6.16 -4.87 -2.20
N ASP A 253 -7.45 -4.69 -2.47
CA ASP A 253 -8.47 -5.73 -2.31
C ASP A 253 -8.44 -6.73 -3.45
N PHE A 254 -8.14 -6.24 -4.65
CA PHE A 254 -8.12 -6.99 -5.90
C PHE A 254 -6.81 -6.70 -6.63
N PHE A 255 -6.15 -7.74 -7.15
CA PHE A 255 -4.87 -7.61 -7.83
C PHE A 255 -4.97 -8.12 -9.28
N LEU A 256 -4.83 -7.19 -10.22
CA LEU A 256 -4.95 -7.41 -11.66
C LEU A 256 -3.56 -7.44 -12.30
N LEU A 257 -3.28 -8.50 -13.06
CA LEU A 257 -2.08 -8.65 -13.87
C LEU A 257 -2.41 -8.43 -15.36
N LEU A 258 -1.84 -7.38 -15.94
CA LEU A 258 -2.01 -7.01 -17.34
C LEU A 258 -0.83 -7.53 -18.18
N LEU A 259 -1.10 -8.29 -19.24
CA LEU A 259 -0.07 -8.91 -20.09
C LEU A 259 -0.30 -8.56 -21.57
N PRO A 260 0.78 -8.33 -22.36
CA PRO A 260 0.66 -8.14 -23.79
C PRO A 260 0.51 -9.47 -24.56
N PRO A 261 -0.03 -9.44 -25.79
CA PRO A 261 -0.08 -10.59 -26.68
C PRO A 261 1.22 -10.63 -27.48
N GLY A 262 2.22 -11.39 -27.03
CA GLY A 262 3.46 -11.55 -27.80
C GLY A 262 4.76 -11.70 -27.03
N GLY A 263 4.79 -12.50 -25.96
CA GLY A 263 6.04 -12.91 -25.33
C GLY A 263 6.06 -14.40 -25.08
N GLY A 264 6.52 -15.16 -26.07
CA GLY A 264 6.49 -16.63 -26.08
C GLY A 264 7.17 -17.32 -24.89
N ASP A 265 8.05 -16.61 -24.17
CA ASP A 265 8.74 -17.06 -22.95
C ASP A 265 8.28 -16.34 -21.66
N GLN A 266 7.22 -15.52 -21.71
CA GLN A 266 6.83 -14.69 -20.56
C GLN A 266 6.27 -15.47 -19.38
N LEU A 267 5.81 -16.72 -19.56
CA LEU A 267 5.42 -17.55 -18.43
C LEU A 267 6.63 -17.85 -17.51
N GLN A 268 7.87 -17.86 -18.04
CA GLN A 268 9.11 -17.86 -17.25
C GLN A 268 9.51 -16.46 -16.74
N GLY A 269 9.11 -15.39 -17.44
CA GLY A 269 9.39 -14.00 -17.08
C GLY A 269 8.51 -13.42 -15.97
N ILE A 270 7.31 -13.97 -15.75
CA ILE A 270 6.51 -13.61 -14.59
C ILE A 270 7.05 -14.37 -13.39
N LYS A 271 7.61 -13.60 -12.45
CA LYS A 271 8.09 -14.12 -11.18
C LYS A 271 6.99 -14.98 -10.55
N LYS A 272 7.32 -16.23 -10.21
CA LYS A 272 6.42 -17.19 -9.54
C LYS A 272 5.58 -16.53 -8.43
N GLY A 273 6.18 -15.62 -7.65
CA GLY A 273 5.49 -14.89 -6.58
C GLY A 273 4.43 -13.88 -7.01
N VAL A 274 4.43 -13.38 -8.25
CA VAL A 274 3.40 -12.46 -8.75
C VAL A 274 2.13 -13.21 -9.11
N VAL A 275 2.22 -14.33 -9.83
CA VAL A 275 1.05 -15.12 -10.24
C VAL A 275 0.24 -15.60 -9.04
N GLU A 276 0.91 -15.95 -7.94
CA GLU A 276 0.27 -16.37 -6.68
C GLU A 276 -0.55 -15.27 -5.98
N LEU A 277 -0.38 -14.00 -6.37
CA LEU A 277 -1.10 -12.86 -5.81
C LEU A 277 -2.32 -12.45 -6.65
N VAL A 278 -2.37 -12.87 -7.91
CA VAL A 278 -3.33 -12.38 -8.90
C VAL A 278 -4.74 -12.88 -8.63
N ASP A 279 -5.69 -11.96 -8.65
CA ASP A 279 -7.11 -12.24 -8.59
C ASP A 279 -7.74 -12.23 -10.01
N LEU A 280 -7.09 -11.57 -10.99
CA LEU A 280 -7.48 -11.57 -12.41
C LEU A 280 -6.29 -11.34 -13.34
N VAL A 281 -6.15 -12.17 -14.37
CA VAL A 281 -5.21 -11.93 -15.48
C VAL A 281 -5.96 -11.34 -16.66
N VAL A 282 -5.41 -10.29 -17.27
CA VAL A 282 -5.95 -9.66 -18.48
C VAL A 282 -4.89 -9.64 -19.55
N ILE A 283 -5.16 -10.32 -20.66
CA ILE A 283 -4.33 -10.25 -21.87
C ILE A 283 -4.83 -9.05 -22.70
N ASN A 284 -4.10 -7.95 -22.59
CA ASN A 284 -4.41 -6.68 -23.25
C ASN A 284 -4.01 -6.69 -24.73
N LYS A 285 -4.30 -5.60 -25.46
CA LYS A 285 -4.03 -5.42 -26.90
C LYS A 285 -4.58 -6.56 -27.76
N CYS A 286 -5.70 -7.14 -27.34
CA CYS A 286 -6.39 -8.19 -28.08
C CYS A 286 -7.23 -7.57 -29.21
N ASP A 287 -6.55 -7.02 -30.21
CA ASP A 287 -7.12 -6.35 -31.37
C ASP A 287 -6.30 -6.64 -32.63
N GLY A 288 -6.95 -6.52 -33.80
CA GLY A 288 -6.32 -6.77 -35.11
C GLY A 288 -5.62 -8.13 -35.22
N ASP A 289 -4.39 -8.11 -35.72
CA ASP A 289 -3.57 -9.31 -35.96
C ASP A 289 -3.12 -10.01 -34.67
N LEU A 290 -3.26 -9.36 -33.50
CA LEU A 290 -2.80 -9.88 -32.21
C LEU A 290 -3.83 -10.78 -31.52
N VAL A 291 -5.07 -10.85 -32.01
CA VAL A 291 -6.15 -11.65 -31.40
C VAL A 291 -5.78 -13.13 -31.27
N SER A 292 -5.16 -13.72 -32.30
CA SER A 292 -4.75 -15.12 -32.28
C SER A 292 -3.66 -15.39 -31.25
N ALA A 293 -2.69 -14.48 -31.12
CA ALA A 293 -1.63 -14.57 -30.12
C ALA A 293 -2.19 -14.39 -28.69
N ALA A 294 -3.12 -13.44 -28.50
CA ALA A 294 -3.77 -13.21 -27.21
C ALA A 294 -4.54 -14.44 -26.71
N LYS A 295 -5.33 -15.09 -27.59
CA LYS A 295 -6.06 -16.33 -27.29
C LYS A 295 -5.15 -17.51 -26.96
N ARG A 296 -3.94 -17.57 -27.53
CA ARG A 296 -2.95 -18.59 -27.15
C ARG A 296 -2.47 -18.35 -25.72
N ILE A 297 -2.02 -17.14 -25.41
CA ILE A 297 -1.53 -16.78 -24.07
C ILE A 297 -2.63 -16.96 -23.02
N GLN A 298 -3.86 -16.57 -23.33
CA GLN A 298 -5.00 -16.79 -22.42
C GLN A 298 -5.11 -18.26 -22.00
N ARG A 299 -5.06 -19.19 -22.96
CA ARG A 299 -5.13 -20.64 -22.68
C ARG A 299 -3.94 -21.10 -21.84
N ASP A 300 -2.74 -20.63 -22.15
CA ASP A 300 -1.54 -20.98 -21.39
C ASP A 300 -1.65 -20.54 -19.92
N TYR A 301 -2.14 -19.33 -19.65
CA TYR A 301 -2.35 -18.84 -18.28
C TYR A 301 -3.54 -19.50 -17.58
N GLN A 302 -4.62 -19.81 -18.27
CA GLN A 302 -5.74 -20.57 -17.70
C GLN A 302 -5.25 -21.93 -17.19
N ASN A 303 -4.50 -22.66 -18.03
CA ASN A 303 -3.91 -23.95 -17.66
C ASN A 303 -2.95 -23.81 -16.47
N ALA A 304 -2.08 -22.79 -16.47
CA ALA A 304 -1.14 -22.57 -15.38
C ALA A 304 -1.84 -22.25 -14.05
N LEU A 305 -2.86 -21.38 -14.05
CA LEU A 305 -3.61 -21.00 -12.84
C LEU A 305 -4.37 -22.18 -12.24
N HIS A 306 -4.87 -23.11 -13.06
CA HIS A 306 -5.51 -24.34 -12.58
C HIS A 306 -4.57 -25.27 -11.82
N LEU A 307 -3.26 -25.18 -12.06
CA LEU A 307 -2.25 -25.97 -11.35
C LEU A 307 -1.83 -25.34 -10.01
N LEU A 308 -2.20 -24.08 -9.76
CA LEU A 308 -1.86 -23.37 -8.53
C LEU A 308 -2.93 -23.57 -7.47
N ARG A 309 -2.49 -23.60 -6.21
CA ARG A 309 -3.42 -23.60 -5.08
C ARG A 309 -4.14 -22.25 -5.03
N PRO A 310 -5.48 -22.22 -4.99
CA PRO A 310 -6.22 -20.97 -4.93
C PRO A 310 -5.95 -20.23 -3.62
N LYS A 311 -5.84 -18.90 -3.70
CA LYS A 311 -5.62 -18.01 -2.55
C LYS A 311 -6.85 -17.91 -1.65
N SER A 312 -8.03 -17.98 -2.25
CA SER A 312 -9.33 -17.96 -1.59
C SER A 312 -10.10 -19.20 -2.01
N LEU A 313 -10.91 -19.76 -1.10
CA LEU A 313 -11.85 -20.82 -1.45
C LEU A 313 -13.07 -20.28 -2.23
N ASN A 314 -13.29 -18.97 -2.19
CA ASN A 314 -14.46 -18.30 -2.78
C ASN A 314 -14.14 -17.56 -4.08
N TRP A 315 -12.90 -17.65 -4.57
CA TRP A 315 -12.49 -17.08 -5.84
C TRP A 315 -11.41 -17.90 -6.53
N ILE A 316 -11.65 -18.18 -7.82
CA ILE A 316 -10.67 -18.77 -8.73
C ILE A 316 -10.31 -17.68 -9.74
N PRO A 317 -9.02 -17.30 -9.88
CA PRO A 317 -8.62 -16.29 -10.83
C PRO A 317 -9.02 -16.64 -12.27
N GLU A 318 -9.65 -15.68 -12.95
CA GLU A 318 -10.04 -15.80 -14.36
C GLU A 318 -8.93 -15.20 -15.26
N VAL A 319 -8.94 -15.55 -16.56
CA VAL A 319 -8.08 -14.93 -17.58
C VAL A 319 -8.95 -14.37 -18.70
N LEU A 320 -8.92 -13.04 -18.86
CA LEU A 320 -9.73 -12.32 -19.83
C LEU A 320 -8.88 -11.78 -20.98
N LEU A 321 -9.52 -11.60 -22.13
CA LEU A 321 -8.98 -10.83 -23.25
C LEU A 321 -9.50 -9.41 -23.19
N CYS A 322 -8.66 -8.42 -23.47
CA CYS A 322 -9.04 -7.02 -23.46
C CYS A 322 -8.30 -6.26 -24.57
N SER A 323 -8.97 -5.27 -25.16
CA SER A 323 -8.30 -4.14 -25.80
C SER A 323 -8.66 -2.89 -25.01
N SER A 324 -7.66 -2.10 -24.61
CA SER A 324 -7.92 -0.85 -23.88
C SER A 324 -8.72 0.17 -24.71
N PHE A 325 -8.81 -0.03 -26.03
CA PHE A 325 -9.58 0.79 -26.95
C PHE A 325 -11.02 0.29 -27.16
N ASP A 326 -11.36 -0.90 -26.66
CA ASP A 326 -12.71 -1.45 -26.70
C ASP A 326 -13.37 -1.34 -25.31
N GLU A 327 -14.31 -0.40 -25.19
CA GLU A 327 -15.04 -0.13 -23.95
C GLU A 327 -15.77 -1.38 -23.41
N ASN A 328 -16.28 -2.24 -24.28
CA ASN A 328 -16.98 -3.46 -23.83
C ASN A 328 -16.02 -4.43 -23.13
N SER A 329 -14.81 -4.57 -23.64
CA SER A 329 -13.80 -5.43 -23.01
C SER A 329 -13.32 -4.86 -21.67
N VAL A 330 -13.18 -3.53 -21.55
CA VAL A 330 -12.85 -2.84 -20.29
C VAL A 330 -13.98 -2.98 -19.27
N ALA A 331 -15.22 -2.78 -19.69
CA ALA A 331 -16.41 -3.00 -18.86
C ALA A 331 -16.45 -4.45 -18.35
N LYS A 332 -16.11 -5.43 -19.19
CA LYS A 332 -16.08 -6.84 -18.79
C LYS A 332 -15.07 -7.12 -17.68
N VAL A 333 -13.88 -6.52 -17.77
CA VAL A 333 -12.87 -6.61 -16.71
C VAL A 333 -13.41 -6.05 -15.40
N TRP A 334 -14.11 -4.91 -15.45
CA TRP A 334 -14.71 -4.30 -14.27
C TRP A 334 -15.83 -5.15 -13.65
N GLU A 335 -16.72 -5.72 -14.48
CA GLU A 335 -17.76 -6.67 -14.03
C GLU A 335 -17.15 -7.84 -13.24
N THR A 336 -16.07 -8.43 -13.74
CA THR A 336 -15.37 -9.52 -13.06
C THR A 336 -14.76 -9.07 -11.73
N ALA A 337 -14.20 -7.87 -11.67
CA ALA A 337 -13.69 -7.30 -10.41
C ALA A 337 -14.81 -7.07 -9.38
N MET A 338 -16.00 -6.67 -9.83
CA MET A 338 -17.18 -6.53 -8.97
C MET A 338 -17.75 -7.89 -8.51
N LYS A 339 -17.73 -8.91 -9.37
CA LYS A 339 -18.06 -10.29 -9.01
C LYS A 339 -17.12 -10.83 -7.93
N PHE A 340 -15.81 -10.62 -8.08
CA PHE A 340 -14.81 -10.94 -7.05
C PHE A 340 -15.18 -10.30 -5.71
N ARG A 341 -15.41 -8.99 -5.71
CA ARG A 341 -15.75 -8.25 -4.51
C ARG A 341 -17.00 -8.79 -3.84
N SER A 342 -18.07 -9.04 -4.60
CA SER A 342 -19.32 -9.61 -4.10
C SER A 342 -19.07 -10.96 -3.41
N ASN A 343 -18.28 -11.84 -4.01
CA ASN A 343 -17.97 -13.15 -3.44
C ASN A 343 -17.21 -13.04 -2.11
N LEU A 344 -16.18 -12.19 -2.05
CA LEU A 344 -15.39 -12.01 -0.83
C LEU A 344 -16.15 -11.27 0.28
N ILE A 345 -17.10 -10.40 -0.04
CA ILE A 345 -17.98 -9.78 0.95
C ILE A 345 -18.92 -10.84 1.53
N LYS A 346 -19.54 -11.66 0.68
CA LYS A 346 -20.44 -12.75 1.12
C LYS A 346 -19.73 -13.79 1.99
N SER A 347 -18.46 -14.09 1.70
CA SER A 347 -17.66 -15.02 2.52
C SER A 347 -17.08 -14.39 3.79
N GLY A 348 -17.12 -13.07 3.93
CA GLY A 348 -16.48 -12.32 5.03
C GLY A 348 -14.96 -12.14 4.87
N GLU A 349 -14.36 -12.69 3.82
CA GLU A 349 -12.92 -12.56 3.54
C GLU A 349 -12.49 -11.12 3.23
N PHE A 350 -13.37 -10.31 2.63
CA PHE A 350 -13.04 -8.93 2.24
C PHE A 350 -12.54 -8.09 3.43
N GLU A 351 -13.30 -8.11 4.53
CA GLU A 351 -12.95 -7.34 5.74
C GLU A 351 -11.80 -8.00 6.51
N SER A 352 -11.70 -9.33 6.50
CA SER A 352 -10.57 -10.06 7.10
C SER A 352 -9.26 -9.70 6.41
N LYS A 353 -9.24 -9.70 5.07
CA LYS A 353 -8.08 -9.31 4.27
C LYS A 353 -7.61 -7.90 4.66
N ARG A 354 -8.50 -6.91 4.69
CA ARG A 354 -8.16 -5.54 5.09
C ARG A 354 -7.64 -5.41 6.53
N LYS A 355 -8.12 -6.24 7.47
CA LYS A 355 -7.57 -6.28 8.83
C LYS A 355 -6.13 -6.79 8.84
N ASP A 356 -5.85 -7.82 8.06
CA ASP A 356 -4.50 -8.39 7.99
C ASP A 356 -3.53 -7.44 7.27
N GLN A 357 -3.97 -6.78 6.20
CA GLN A 357 -3.19 -5.73 5.52
C GLN A 357 -2.79 -4.60 6.48
N ARG A 358 -3.68 -4.17 7.37
CA ARG A 358 -3.36 -3.16 8.41
C ARG A 358 -2.27 -3.64 9.38
N LYS A 359 -2.28 -4.94 9.74
CA LYS A 359 -1.24 -5.51 10.61
C LYS A 359 0.10 -5.60 9.88
N ILE A 360 0.07 -6.03 8.62
CA ILE A 360 1.26 -6.09 7.75
C ILE A 360 1.87 -4.70 7.64
N GLU A 361 1.04 -3.69 7.35
CA GLU A 361 1.49 -2.31 7.24
C GLU A 361 2.11 -1.81 8.55
N LEU A 362 1.46 -2.01 9.70
CA LEU A 362 2.00 -1.62 11.00
C LEU A 362 3.43 -2.15 11.22
N TRP A 363 3.66 -3.43 10.94
CA TRP A 363 4.99 -4.04 11.06
C TRP A 363 5.99 -3.51 10.03
N THR A 364 5.54 -3.24 8.80
CA THR A 364 6.34 -2.57 7.79
C THR A 364 6.82 -1.19 8.27
N GLN A 365 5.93 -0.40 8.88
CA GLN A 365 6.28 0.91 9.43
C GLN A 365 7.29 0.80 10.58
N ILE A 366 7.05 -0.11 11.52
CA ILE A 366 7.95 -0.35 12.65
C ILE A 366 9.35 -0.71 12.15
N ASN A 367 9.46 -1.66 11.21
CA ASN A 367 10.75 -2.08 10.66
C ASN A 367 11.48 -0.92 9.96
N GLN A 368 10.76 -0.13 9.17
CA GLN A 368 11.34 1.03 8.49
C GLN A 368 11.85 2.06 9.48
N LEU A 369 11.05 2.42 10.48
CA LEU A 369 11.43 3.40 11.51
C LEU A 369 12.63 2.92 12.32
N ILE A 370 12.70 1.63 12.68
CA ILE A 370 13.86 1.05 13.39
C ILE A 370 15.12 1.15 12.52
N ILE A 371 15.05 0.76 11.24
CA ILE A 371 16.21 0.79 10.33
C ILE A 371 16.67 2.24 10.09
N GLN A 372 15.73 3.17 9.90
CA GLN A 372 16.03 4.58 9.75
C GLN A 372 16.73 5.13 11.00
N ASN A 373 16.19 4.84 12.18
CA ASN A 373 16.80 5.19 13.47
C ASN A 373 18.22 4.67 13.62
N LEU A 374 18.43 3.40 13.28
CA LEU A 374 19.74 2.78 13.35
C LEU A 374 20.73 3.49 12.43
N LYS A 375 20.33 3.79 11.19
CA LYS A 375 21.19 4.45 10.19
C LYS A 375 21.46 5.92 10.50
N GLU A 376 20.59 6.60 11.22
CA GLU A 376 20.78 8.02 11.54
C GLU A 376 21.70 8.23 12.75
N ARG A 377 21.95 7.22 13.58
CA ARG A 377 22.85 7.38 14.74
C ARG A 377 24.31 7.55 14.33
N LYS A 378 24.98 8.56 14.91
CA LYS A 378 26.37 8.93 14.56
C LYS A 378 27.36 7.81 14.83
N ASN A 379 27.27 7.16 15.99
CA ASN A 379 28.14 6.03 16.36
C ASN A 379 27.96 4.86 15.38
N VAL A 380 26.72 4.52 15.03
CA VAL A 380 26.41 3.47 14.08
C VAL A 380 26.94 3.82 12.68
N ARG A 381 26.71 5.05 12.18
CA ARG A 381 27.24 5.49 10.88
C ARG A 381 28.77 5.40 10.80
N ASN A 382 29.45 5.81 11.87
CA ASN A 382 30.91 5.77 11.91
C ASN A 382 31.41 4.32 11.94
N LEU A 383 30.78 3.45 12.74
CA LEU A 383 31.12 2.03 12.79
C LEU A 383 30.86 1.34 11.45
N LEU A 384 29.73 1.63 10.81
CA LEU A 384 29.34 1.05 9.52
C LEU A 384 30.38 1.32 8.43
N ARG A 385 30.91 2.55 8.34
CA ARG A 385 31.98 2.90 7.38
C ARG A 385 33.23 2.04 7.54
N ASN A 386 33.58 1.66 8.77
CA ASN A 386 34.74 0.83 9.04
C ASN A 386 34.44 -0.66 8.74
N LEU A 387 33.25 -1.13 9.13
CA LEU A 387 32.84 -2.52 8.94
C LEU A 387 32.55 -2.83 7.46
N ASP A 388 32.05 -1.89 6.67
CA ASP A 388 31.75 -2.08 5.24
C ASP A 388 33.00 -2.57 4.49
N ASN A 389 34.15 -1.91 4.68
CA ASN A 389 35.40 -2.34 4.04
C ASN A 389 35.82 -3.75 4.49
N LEU A 390 35.76 -4.03 5.80
CA LEU A 390 36.15 -5.35 6.34
C LEU A 390 35.24 -6.48 5.84
N VAL A 391 33.95 -6.20 5.64
CA VAL A 391 32.99 -7.16 5.08
C VAL A 391 33.23 -7.34 3.58
N SER A 392 33.40 -6.24 2.84
CA SER A 392 33.67 -6.27 1.39
C SER A 392 34.98 -6.99 1.04
N ASP A 393 36.00 -6.84 1.87
CA ASP A 393 37.30 -7.52 1.71
C ASP A 393 37.29 -8.98 2.22
N GLY A 394 36.16 -9.45 2.75
CA GLY A 394 36.01 -10.82 3.28
C GLY A 394 36.76 -11.08 4.59
N ILE A 395 37.25 -10.05 5.27
CA ILE A 395 37.98 -10.13 6.53
C ILE A 395 37.02 -10.39 7.70
N LEU A 396 35.82 -9.80 7.65
CA LEU A 396 34.80 -9.92 8.68
C LEU A 396 33.51 -10.51 8.10
N SER A 397 32.90 -11.46 8.80
CA SER A 397 31.62 -12.01 8.35
C SER A 397 30.49 -10.97 8.47
N THR A 398 29.55 -11.01 7.52
CA THR A 398 28.32 -10.17 7.55
C THR A 398 27.54 -10.35 8.85
N ARG A 399 27.53 -11.56 9.40
CA ARG A 399 26.84 -11.89 10.66
C ARG A 399 27.49 -11.21 11.86
N GLU A 400 28.82 -11.27 11.97
CA GLU A 400 29.54 -10.63 13.08
C GLU A 400 29.46 -9.11 12.99
N ALA A 401 29.63 -8.53 11.79
CA ALA A 401 29.46 -7.10 11.56
C ALA A 401 28.07 -6.62 11.99
N SER A 402 27.02 -7.39 11.69
CA SER A 402 25.65 -7.08 12.08
C SER A 402 25.46 -7.05 13.60
N PHE A 403 26.05 -8.00 14.34
CA PHE A 403 26.01 -7.97 15.82
C PHE A 403 26.73 -6.75 16.39
N LYS A 404 27.92 -6.42 15.87
CA LYS A 404 28.67 -5.23 16.30
C LYS A 404 27.88 -3.93 16.10
N ILE A 405 27.15 -3.82 14.98
CA ILE A 405 26.26 -2.69 14.71
C ILE A 405 25.11 -2.63 15.72
N LEU A 406 24.46 -3.76 16.01
CA LEU A 406 23.36 -3.83 16.97
C LEU A 406 23.82 -3.50 18.40
N ASP A 407 24.96 -4.02 18.83
CA ASP A 407 25.53 -3.74 20.15
C ASP A 407 25.80 -2.23 20.30
N SER A 408 26.43 -1.62 19.30
CA SER A 408 26.67 -0.17 19.29
C SER A 408 25.36 0.64 19.33
N PHE A 409 24.33 0.19 18.61
CA PHE A 409 23.02 0.81 18.65
C PHE A 409 22.40 0.76 20.06
N PHE A 410 22.38 -0.41 20.71
CA PHE A 410 21.79 -0.56 22.04
C PHE A 410 22.59 0.13 23.14
N GLU A 411 23.91 0.21 23.03
CA GLU A 411 24.74 0.99 23.97
C GLU A 411 24.40 2.48 23.93
N ASP A 412 24.23 3.04 22.74
CA ASP A 412 23.87 4.45 22.56
C ASP A 412 22.43 4.74 23.02
N VAL A 413 21.52 3.76 22.88
CA VAL A 413 20.16 3.83 23.44
C VAL A 413 20.17 3.78 24.97
N LYS A 414 21.10 3.06 25.61
CA LYS A 414 21.16 2.99 27.09
C LYS A 414 21.77 4.24 27.74
N LYS A 415 22.63 4.96 27.03
CA LYS A 415 23.34 6.14 27.55
C LYS A 415 22.50 7.42 27.53
N ASN A 416 21.42 7.43 26.76
CA ASN A 416 20.52 8.56 26.55
C ASN A 416 19.10 8.18 26.93
#